data_AF-A0A829ZS88-F1
#
_entry.id   AF-A0A829ZS88-F1
#
_cell.length_a   1.000
_cell.length_b   1.000
_cell.length_c   1.000
_cell.angle_alpha   90.00
_cell.angle_beta   90.00
_cell.angle_gamma   90.00
#
_symmetry.space_group_name_H-M   'P 1'
#
loop_
_entity.id
_entity.type
_entity.pdbx_description
1 polymer ?
#
loop_
_entity_poly.entity_id
_entity_poly.type
_entity_poly.pdbx_seq_one_letter_code
_entity_poly.pdbx_strand_id
1 'polypeptide(L)'
;MDILPHQIIRCLHLGLEEELLGSRAIWLCTSCRTCKARCPNGIDIAAVNDALRARVLARGLRPALPAVADFHRQFLASVEKNGRVHELGMMVAYKLKIRNYLQDVPLGIKMLARGKFRLLPERIRGQKEIRTLFTKARGEQR
;
A
#
# COMPACT_ATOMS: atom_id res chain seq x y z
N MET A 1 -5.47 -7.05 14.54
CA MET A 1 -4.01 -6.95 14.40
C MET A 1 -3.43 -8.00 15.32
N ASP A 2 -2.46 -8.76 14.83
CA ASP A 2 -1.86 -9.94 15.49
C ASP A 2 -0.63 -9.58 16.34
N ILE A 3 0.15 -8.58 15.93
CA ILE A 3 1.27 -8.02 16.72
C ILE A 3 1.25 -6.49 16.71
N LEU A 4 1.67 -5.88 17.80
CA LEU A 4 1.72 -4.43 17.98
C LEU A 4 3.01 -3.81 17.40
N PRO A 5 3.00 -2.50 17.10
CA PRO A 5 4.16 -1.78 16.60
C PRO A 5 5.50 -2.04 17.32
N HIS A 6 5.51 -1.96 18.65
CA HIS A 6 6.74 -2.19 19.42
C HIS A 6 7.17 -3.67 19.40
N GLN A 7 6.23 -4.60 19.25
CA GLN A 7 6.53 -6.03 19.11
C GLN A 7 7.19 -6.33 17.76
N ILE A 8 6.82 -5.61 16.69
CA ILE A 8 7.47 -5.74 15.38
C ILE A 8 8.98 -5.46 15.51
N ILE A 9 9.33 -4.36 16.19
CA ILE A 9 10.74 -3.99 16.43
C ILE A 9 11.43 -5.05 17.30
N ARG A 10 10.76 -5.58 18.32
CA ARG A 10 11.32 -6.64 19.16
C ARG A 10 11.56 -7.93 18.38
N CYS A 11 10.62 -8.36 17.55
CA CYS A 11 10.76 -9.54 16.69
C CYS A 11 11.95 -9.40 15.73
N LEU A 12 12.16 -8.19 15.17
CA LEU A 12 13.34 -7.91 14.34
C LEU A 12 14.65 -8.10 15.10
N HIS A 13 14.75 -7.58 16.33
CA HIS A 13 15.95 -7.78 17.16
C HIS A 13 16.18 -9.24 17.55
N LEU A 14 15.11 -10.03 17.67
CA LEU A 14 15.17 -11.45 18.01
C LEU A 14 15.40 -12.37 16.80
N GLY A 15 15.46 -11.83 15.58
CA GLY A 15 15.62 -12.63 14.37
C GLY A 15 14.37 -13.43 13.96
N LEU A 16 13.20 -13.08 14.50
CA LEU A 16 11.91 -13.73 14.21
C LEU A 16 11.30 -13.18 12.91
N GLU A 17 12.06 -13.29 11.81
CA GLU A 17 11.66 -12.71 10.51
C GLU A 17 10.48 -13.47 9.90
N GLU A 18 10.45 -14.80 9.98
CA GLU A 18 9.38 -15.60 9.37
C GLU A 18 8.00 -15.31 9.99
N GLU A 19 7.95 -15.16 11.31
CA GLU A 19 6.73 -14.76 12.02
C GLU A 19 6.26 -13.36 11.59
N LEU A 20 7.20 -12.44 11.37
CA LEU A 20 6.89 -11.08 10.90
C LEU A 20 6.37 -11.05 9.47
N LEU A 21 6.98 -11.82 8.57
CA LEU A 21 6.58 -11.88 7.16
C LEU A 21 5.19 -12.52 7.00
N GLY A 22 4.83 -13.46 7.90
CA GLY A 22 3.49 -14.05 7.99
C GLY A 22 2.44 -13.17 8.68
N SER A 23 2.84 -12.07 9.30
CA SER A 23 1.96 -11.24 10.13
C SER A 23 0.96 -10.40 9.30
N ARG A 24 -0.26 -10.24 9.81
CA ARG A 24 -1.24 -9.30 9.25
C ARG A 24 -0.92 -7.85 9.61
N ALA A 25 -0.18 -7.62 10.69
CA ALA A 25 0.12 -6.29 11.23
C ALA A 25 0.85 -5.41 10.22
N ILE A 26 1.84 -5.97 9.51
CA ILE A 26 2.58 -5.22 8.48
C ILE A 26 1.63 -4.77 7.37
N TRP A 27 0.61 -5.55 7.00
CA TRP A 27 -0.33 -5.20 5.94
C TRP A 27 -1.43 -4.23 6.39
N LEU A 28 -1.77 -4.21 7.69
CA LEU A 28 -2.77 -3.27 8.23
C LEU A 28 -2.28 -1.83 8.40
N CYS A 29 -0.96 -1.60 8.34
CA CYS A 29 -0.41 -0.25 8.48
C CYS A 29 -0.89 0.69 7.36
N THR A 30 -1.45 1.85 7.70
CA THR A 30 -1.91 2.85 6.73
C THR A 30 -0.82 3.86 6.36
N SER A 31 0.42 3.64 6.82
CA SER A 31 1.57 4.54 6.65
C SER A 31 1.28 5.99 7.06
N CYS A 32 0.38 6.21 8.02
CA CYS A 32 0.00 7.53 8.54
C CYS A 32 1.10 8.22 9.37
N ARG A 33 2.16 7.49 9.74
CA ARG A 33 3.32 7.96 10.52
C ARG A 33 3.02 8.55 11.91
N THR A 34 1.81 8.39 12.44
CA THR A 34 1.46 8.80 13.82
C THR A 34 2.37 8.16 14.86
N CYS A 35 2.69 6.88 14.68
CA CYS A 35 3.60 6.13 15.54
C CYS A 35 5.04 6.68 15.50
N LYS A 36 5.53 7.11 14.34
CA LYS A 36 6.84 7.77 14.20
C LYS A 36 6.88 9.06 15.00
N ALA A 37 5.87 9.92 14.82
CA ALA A 37 5.81 11.22 15.49
C ALA A 37 5.76 11.13 17.02
N ARG A 38 5.28 10.00 17.57
CA ARG A 38 5.20 9.76 19.02
C ARG A 38 6.35 8.94 19.58
N CYS A 39 7.22 8.39 18.74
CA CYS A 39 8.26 7.49 19.20
C CYS A 39 9.40 8.27 19.86
N PRO A 40 9.69 8.06 21.16
CA PRO A 40 10.81 8.74 21.82
C PRO A 40 12.17 8.34 21.25
N ASN A 41 12.26 7.15 20.62
CA ASN A 41 13.48 6.62 20.02
C ASN A 41 13.63 6.98 18.52
N GLY A 42 12.72 7.80 17.96
CA GLY A 42 12.79 8.22 16.55
C GLY A 42 12.55 7.12 15.52
N ILE A 43 11.96 5.97 15.90
CA ILE A 43 11.77 4.82 15.03
C ILE A 43 10.66 5.09 13.99
N ASP A 44 11.01 4.98 12.71
CA ASP A 44 10.04 5.05 11.61
C ASP A 44 9.46 3.65 11.31
N ILE A 45 8.51 3.22 12.13
CA ILE A 45 7.91 1.89 11.93
C ILE A 45 7.08 1.80 10.64
N ALA A 46 6.60 2.93 10.09
CA ALA A 46 5.92 2.90 8.81
C ALA A 46 6.89 2.47 7.70
N ALA A 47 8.10 3.04 7.69
CA ALA A 47 9.17 2.63 6.78
C ALA A 47 9.61 1.17 7.03
N VAL A 48 9.68 0.73 8.29
CA VAL A 48 9.96 -0.68 8.62
C VAL A 48 8.90 -1.62 8.04
N ASN A 49 7.61 -1.29 8.20
CA ASN A 49 6.53 -2.09 7.62
C ASN A 49 6.57 -2.12 6.09
N ASP A 50 6.90 -1.00 5.45
CA ASP A 50 7.06 -0.93 3.99
C ASP A 50 8.23 -1.82 3.52
N ALA A 51 9.35 -1.83 4.24
CA ALA A 51 10.48 -2.74 3.96
C ALA A 51 10.09 -4.22 4.15
N LEU A 52 9.33 -4.55 5.20
CA LEU A 52 8.85 -5.91 5.44
C LEU A 52 7.87 -6.38 4.36
N ARG A 53 6.94 -5.52 3.92
CA ARG A 53 6.06 -5.82 2.77
C ARG A 53 6.86 -6.08 1.50
N ALA A 54 7.87 -5.25 1.22
CA ALA A 54 8.75 -5.45 0.08
C ALA A 54 9.50 -6.79 0.17
N ARG A 55 9.97 -7.18 1.35
CA ARG A 55 10.60 -8.48 1.61
C ARG A 55 9.65 -9.66 1.36
N VAL A 56 8.39 -9.59 1.82
CA VAL A 56 7.36 -10.61 1.53
C VAL A 56 7.22 -10.80 0.02
N LEU A 57 7.12 -9.70 -0.73
CA LEU A 57 6.97 -9.74 -2.19
C LEU A 57 8.23 -10.26 -2.89
N ALA A 58 9.41 -9.84 -2.46
CA ALA A 58 10.69 -10.26 -3.04
C ALA A 58 10.95 -11.77 -2.85
N ARG A 59 10.55 -12.33 -1.70
CA ARG A 59 10.64 -13.77 -1.42
C ARG A 59 9.53 -14.59 -2.10
N GLY A 60 8.61 -13.97 -2.83
CA GLY A 60 7.48 -14.65 -3.45
C GLY A 60 6.47 -15.21 -2.44
N LEU A 61 6.51 -14.76 -1.18
CA LEU A 61 5.60 -15.20 -0.13
C LEU A 61 4.21 -14.61 -0.36
N ARG A 62 3.18 -15.35 0.04
CA ARG A 62 1.80 -14.88 -0.04
C ARG A 62 1.55 -13.84 1.07
N PRO A 63 1.10 -12.61 0.73
CA PRO A 63 0.68 -11.64 1.74
C PRO A 63 -0.38 -12.19 2.68
N ALA A 64 -0.24 -11.95 3.98
CA ALA A 64 -1.24 -12.33 4.99
C ALA A 64 -2.62 -11.68 4.73
N LEU A 65 -2.64 -10.55 4.02
CA LEU A 65 -3.82 -9.87 3.54
C LEU A 65 -3.73 -9.61 2.02
N PRO A 66 -4.09 -10.60 1.17
CA PRO A 66 -3.95 -10.48 -0.28
C PRO A 66 -4.73 -9.30 -0.88
N ALA A 67 -5.95 -9.05 -0.39
CA ALA A 67 -6.78 -7.93 -0.85
C ALA A 67 -6.11 -6.58 -0.57
N VAL A 68 -5.46 -6.42 0.58
CA VAL A 68 -4.74 -5.17 0.91
C VAL A 68 -3.49 -5.02 0.06
N ALA A 69 -2.76 -6.11 -0.18
CA ALA A 69 -1.62 -6.10 -1.09
C ALA A 69 -2.03 -5.73 -2.53
N ASP A 70 -3.14 -6.27 -3.03
CA ASP A 70 -3.66 -5.95 -4.35
C ASP A 70 -4.14 -4.49 -4.44
N PHE A 71 -4.80 -3.98 -3.39
CA PHE A 71 -5.16 -2.57 -3.31
C PHE A 71 -3.91 -1.68 -3.42
N HIS A 72 -2.86 -2.00 -2.66
CA HIS A 72 -1.60 -1.25 -2.68
C HIS A 72 -0.93 -1.29 -4.08
N ARG A 73 -0.95 -2.45 -4.76
CA ARG A 73 -0.45 -2.57 -6.13
C ARG A 73 -1.24 -1.69 -7.11
N GLN A 74 -2.58 -1.69 -7.03
CA GLN A 74 -3.40 -0.84 -7.91
C GLN A 74 -3.20 0.65 -7.63
N PHE A 75 -3.00 1.01 -6.36
CA PHE A 75 -2.65 2.37 -5.97
C PHE A 75 -1.34 2.81 -6.62
N LEU A 76 -0.26 2.03 -6.44
CA LEU A 76 1.05 2.35 -7.03
C LEU A 76 1.01 2.36 -8.57
N ALA A 77 0.28 1.44 -9.20
CA ALA A 77 0.11 1.42 -10.65
C ALA A 77 -0.62 2.67 -11.17
N SER A 78 -1.62 3.17 -10.43
CA SER A 78 -2.33 4.41 -10.77
C SER A 78 -1.39 5.62 -10.68
N VAL A 79 -0.57 5.71 -9.62
CA VAL A 79 0.44 6.76 -9.43
C VAL A 79 1.52 6.68 -10.51
N GLU A 80 2.04 5.51 -10.82
CA GLU A 80 3.05 5.34 -11.87
C GLU A 80 2.51 5.75 -13.25
N LYS A 81 1.26 5.37 -13.55
CA LYS A 81 0.62 5.65 -14.83
C LYS A 81 0.26 7.12 -15.01
N ASN A 82 -0.34 7.76 -14.01
CA ASN A 82 -0.93 9.10 -14.13
C ASN A 82 -0.11 10.20 -13.40
N GLY A 83 0.87 9.82 -12.59
CA GLY A 83 1.63 10.68 -11.68
C GLY A 83 0.86 11.11 -10.42
N ARG A 84 -0.43 10.78 -10.34
CA ARG A 84 -1.29 10.89 -9.16
C ARG A 84 -2.33 9.78 -9.18
N VAL A 85 -3.00 9.55 -8.06
CA VAL A 85 -4.10 8.58 -8.01
C VAL A 85 -5.27 9.08 -8.84
N HIS A 86 -5.74 8.23 -9.77
CA HIS A 86 -7.08 8.33 -10.37
C HIS A 86 -8.00 7.36 -9.63
N GLU A 87 -8.84 7.90 -8.75
CA GLU A 87 -9.58 7.13 -7.74
C GLU A 87 -10.55 6.13 -8.38
N LEU A 88 -11.34 6.57 -9.37
CA LEU A 88 -12.32 5.72 -10.03
C LEU A 88 -11.66 4.58 -10.82
N GLY A 89 -10.67 4.90 -11.66
CA GLY A 89 -9.97 3.90 -12.46
C GLY A 89 -9.22 2.88 -11.60
N MET A 90 -8.59 3.34 -10.51
CA MET A 90 -7.94 2.47 -9.53
C MET A 90 -8.96 1.53 -8.87
N MET A 91 -10.11 2.05 -8.44
CA MET A 91 -11.14 1.24 -7.79
C MET A 91 -11.74 0.20 -8.71
N VAL A 92 -12.01 0.55 -9.98
CA VAL A 92 -12.46 -0.39 -11.00
C VAL A 92 -11.42 -1.50 -11.19
N ALA A 93 -10.14 -1.15 -11.38
CA ALA A 93 -9.07 -2.12 -11.54
C ALA A 93 -8.92 -3.06 -10.33
N TYR A 94 -9.04 -2.52 -9.11
CA TYR A 94 -9.02 -3.29 -7.87
C TYR A 94 -10.20 -4.27 -7.79
N LYS A 95 -11.43 -3.80 -8.05
CA LYS A 95 -12.64 -4.61 -8.08
C LYS A 95 -12.60 -5.73 -9.12
N LEU A 96 -12.02 -5.44 -10.29
CA LEU A 96 -11.76 -6.45 -11.32
C LEU A 96 -10.82 -7.55 -10.84
N LYS A 97 -9.81 -7.20 -10.03
CA LYS A 97 -8.85 -8.16 -9.51
C LYS A 97 -9.44 -9.08 -8.44
N ILE A 98 -10.18 -8.52 -7.49
CA ILE A 98 -10.71 -9.25 -6.33
C ILE A 98 -12.09 -9.89 -6.57
N ARG A 99 -12.72 -9.63 -7.73
CA ARG A 99 -13.98 -10.23 -8.19
C ARG A 99 -15.23 -9.96 -7.32
N ASN A 100 -15.25 -8.87 -6.54
CA ASN A 100 -16.39 -8.48 -5.69
C ASN A 100 -17.10 -7.19 -6.20
N TYR A 101 -17.50 -7.21 -7.47
CA TYR A 101 -17.94 -6.03 -8.22
C TYR A 101 -19.04 -5.21 -7.54
N LEU A 102 -20.04 -5.87 -6.95
CA LEU A 102 -21.27 -5.20 -6.49
C LEU A 102 -21.22 -4.71 -5.03
N GLN A 103 -20.22 -5.12 -4.25
CA GLN A 103 -20.18 -4.87 -2.80
C GLN A 103 -20.23 -3.38 -2.44
N ASP A 104 -19.56 -2.52 -3.23
CA ASP A 104 -19.41 -1.09 -2.92
C ASP A 104 -20.27 -0.18 -3.80
N VAL A 105 -21.13 -0.75 -4.67
CA VAL A 105 -21.96 0.03 -5.60
C VAL A 105 -22.87 1.03 -4.89
N PRO A 106 -23.59 0.68 -3.79
CA PRO A 106 -24.45 1.63 -3.09
C PRO A 106 -23.68 2.84 -2.53
N LEU A 107 -22.47 2.62 -2.01
CA LEU A 107 -21.59 3.68 -1.53
C LEU A 107 -21.03 4.51 -2.70
N GLY A 108 -20.64 3.83 -3.78
CA GLY A 108 -20.15 4.45 -5.01
C GLY A 108 -21.15 5.44 -5.61
N ILE A 109 -22.44 5.06 -5.68
CA ILE A 109 -23.51 5.95 -6.16
C ILE A 109 -23.65 7.18 -5.26
N LYS A 110 -23.65 7.00 -3.93
CA LYS A 110 -23.71 8.12 -2.97
C LYS A 110 -22.52 9.08 -3.10
N MET A 111 -21.33 8.55 -3.35
CA MET A 111 -20.12 9.36 -3.57
C MET A 111 -20.15 10.07 -4.93
N LEU A 112 -20.64 9.42 -5.98
CA LEU A 112 -20.81 10.01 -7.30
C LEU A 112 -21.83 11.15 -7.30
N ALA A 113 -22.97 10.96 -6.64
CA ALA A 113 -23.99 12.00 -6.46
C ALA A 113 -23.45 13.24 -5.71
N ARG A 114 -22.40 13.06 -4.89
CA ARG A 114 -21.71 14.15 -4.19
C ARG A 114 -20.48 14.68 -4.94
N GLY A 115 -20.25 14.29 -6.19
CA GLY A 115 -19.11 14.74 -7.00
C GLY A 115 -17.75 14.30 -6.48
N LYS A 116 -17.67 13.23 -5.68
CA LYS A 116 -16.42 12.79 -5.03
C LYS A 116 -15.51 11.94 -5.93
N PHE A 117 -15.95 11.57 -7.13
CA PHE A 117 -15.15 10.83 -8.11
C PHE A 117 -14.76 11.71 -9.30
N ARG A 118 -13.46 11.75 -9.61
CA ARG A 118 -12.99 12.26 -10.90
C ARG A 118 -13.16 11.14 -11.93
N LEU A 119 -14.11 11.33 -12.85
CA LEU A 119 -14.38 10.34 -13.91
C LEU A 119 -13.18 10.17 -14.84
N LEU A 120 -12.54 11.28 -15.21
CA LEU A 120 -11.36 11.30 -16.07
C LEU A 120 -10.07 11.36 -15.25
N PRO A 121 -9.02 10.66 -15.69
CA PRO A 121 -7.71 10.73 -15.04
C PRO A 121 -7.06 12.08 -15.28
N GLU A 122 -6.65 12.74 -14.20
CA GLU A 122 -5.80 13.93 -14.29
C GLU A 122 -4.32 13.53 -14.29
N ARG A 123 -3.56 14.14 -15.19
CA ARG A 123 -2.12 13.94 -15.30
C ARG A 123 -1.40 15.15 -14.74
N ILE A 124 -0.39 14.91 -13.91
CA ILE A 124 0.50 15.96 -13.45
C ILE A 124 1.53 16.31 -14.53
N ARG A 125 2.09 17.52 -14.48
CA ARG A 125 3.17 17.93 -15.40
C ARG A 125 4.42 17.05 -15.25
N GLY A 126 4.77 16.68 -14.02
CA GLY A 126 5.96 15.88 -13.68
C GLY A 126 5.83 14.36 -13.85
N GLN A 127 5.08 13.88 -14.84
CA GLN A 127 4.82 12.45 -15.00
C GLN A 127 6.08 11.64 -15.35
N LYS A 128 7.02 12.26 -16.08
CA LYS A 128 8.26 11.59 -16.51
C LYS A 128 9.15 11.31 -15.30
N GLU A 129 9.28 12.29 -14.42
CA GLU A 129 10.04 12.23 -13.17
C GLU A 129 9.49 11.14 -12.26
N ILE A 130 8.16 11.07 -12.10
CA ILE A 130 7.52 9.98 -11.35
C ILE A 130 7.89 8.63 -11.94
N ARG A 131 7.75 8.43 -13.26
CA ARG A 131 8.14 7.16 -13.90
C ARG A 131 9.61 6.83 -13.69
N THR A 132 10.51 7.81 -13.76
CA THR A 132 11.93 7.61 -13.47
C THR A 132 12.15 7.13 -12.05
N LEU A 133 11.43 7.67 -11.05
CA LEU A 133 11.51 7.20 -9.66
C LEU A 133 11.09 5.73 -9.53
N PHE A 134 9.98 5.33 -10.17
CA PHE A 134 9.54 3.92 -10.15
C PHE A 134 10.55 2.98 -10.83
N THR A 135 11.16 3.41 -11.94
CA THR A 135 12.21 2.62 -12.61
C THR A 135 13.46 2.48 -11.75
N LYS A 136 13.91 3.56 -11.10
CA LYS A 136 15.04 3.51 -10.15
C LYS A 136 14.76 2.59 -8.97
N ALA A 137 13.59 2.72 -8.34
CA ALA A 137 13.19 1.89 -7.21
C ALA A 137 13.12 0.40 -7.56
N ARG A 138 12.74 0.04 -8.80
CA ARG A 138 12.80 -1.36 -9.28
C ARG A 138 14.23 -1.84 -9.57
N GLY A 139 15.14 -0.93 -9.92
CA GLY A 139 16.55 -1.24 -10.14
C GLY A 139 17.34 -1.46 -8.85
N GLU A 140 17.01 -0.73 -7.77
CA GLU A 140 17.64 -0.85 -6.44
C GLU A 140 17.18 -2.09 -5.65
N GLN A 141 16.12 -2.78 -6.11
CA GLN A 141 15.60 -4.00 -5.48
C GLN A 141 16.26 -5.29 -6.00
N ARG A 142 17.28 -5.20 -6.86
CA ARG A 142 18.13 -6.31 -7.32
C ARG A 142 19.48 -6.27 -6.64
#